data_AF-A0A1X2IZ51-F1
#
_entry.id   AF-A0A1X2IZ51-F1
#
_cell.length_a   1.000
_cell.length_b   1.000
_cell.length_c   1.000
_cell.angle_alpha   90.00
_cell.angle_beta   90.00
_cell.angle_gamma   90.00
#
_symmetry.space_group_name_H-M   'P 1'
#
loop_
_entity.id
_entity.type
_entity.pdbx_description
1 polymer ?
#
loop_
_entity_poly.entity_id
_entity_poly.type
_entity_poly.pdbx_seq_one_letter_code
_entity_poly.pdbx_strand_id
1 'polypeptide(L)'
;MTITSQQHLYRSVASIMVRRPPLTSNNNLSANYLFEDPMHSFSRHKDSSLYLLVKKPRKENAWQLPQGGVDPGETIAQGALRELEEECGLDIKVKLVETTPSCYYQYQFPEAFVAKHKRKHIGAKVQRVRVKVSDIDLLITILNTLYI
;
A
#
# COMPACT_ATOMS: atom_id res chain seq x y z
N MET A 1 5.52 8.50 33.52
CA MET A 1 4.47 7.48 33.34
C MET A 1 4.35 7.16 31.86
N THR A 2 4.73 5.92 31.51
CA THR A 2 4.23 5.07 30.41
C THR A 2 4.05 5.64 29.00
N ILE A 3 5.16 5.73 28.23
CA ILE A 3 5.12 5.73 26.75
C ILE A 3 4.57 4.39 26.23
N THR A 4 4.67 3.32 27.03
CA THR A 4 4.23 1.95 26.70
C THR A 4 2.70 1.77 26.68
N SER A 5 1.92 2.65 27.31
CA SER A 5 0.45 2.45 27.42
C SER A 5 -0.31 2.75 26.13
N GLN A 6 0.21 3.63 25.27
CA GLN A 6 -0.49 4.00 24.03
C GLN A 6 -0.33 2.99 22.90
N GLN A 7 0.72 2.15 22.91
CA GLN A 7 0.95 1.16 21.85
C GLN A 7 -0.11 0.05 21.83
N HIS A 8 -0.65 -0.34 22.99
CA HIS A 8 -1.72 -1.35 23.06
C HIS A 8 -3.11 -0.80 22.67
N LEU A 9 -3.24 0.53 22.61
CA LEU A 9 -4.52 1.19 22.43
C LEU A 9 -4.90 1.32 20.95
N TYR A 10 -3.90 1.43 20.07
CA TYR A 10 -4.06 1.53 18.62
C TYR A 10 -3.58 0.27 17.94
N ARG A 11 -4.35 -0.22 16.96
CA ARG A 11 -3.91 -1.31 16.10
C ARG A 11 -2.69 -0.86 15.31
N SER A 12 -1.59 -1.62 15.41
CA SER A 12 -0.43 -1.43 14.54
C SER A 12 -0.80 -1.82 13.11
N VAL A 13 -0.62 -0.91 12.16
CA VAL A 13 -0.92 -1.11 10.74
C VAL A 13 0.33 -0.83 9.92
N ALA A 14 0.73 -1.81 9.10
CA ALA A 14 1.78 -1.63 8.11
C ALA A 14 1.17 -1.16 6.79
N SER A 15 1.86 -0.26 6.10
CA SER A 15 1.43 0.27 4.81
C SER A 15 2.63 0.51 3.91
N ILE A 16 2.42 0.38 2.60
CA ILE A 16 3.50 0.43 1.61
C ILE A 16 3.25 1.52 0.57
N MET A 17 4.23 2.40 0.38
CA MET A 17 4.24 3.37 -0.71
C MET A 17 5.02 2.80 -1.89
N VAL A 18 4.31 2.19 -2.84
CA VAL A 18 4.90 1.73 -4.09
C VAL A 18 5.01 2.90 -5.06
N ARG A 19 6.24 3.32 -5.36
CA ARG A 19 6.50 4.42 -6.29
C ARG A 19 7.06 3.92 -7.62
N ARG A 20 6.41 4.33 -8.71
CA ARG A 20 6.93 4.29 -10.07
C ARG A 20 7.67 5.60 -10.39
N PRO A 21 8.99 5.61 -10.64
CA PRO A 21 9.72 6.79 -11.09
C PRO A 21 9.31 7.19 -12.52
N PRO A 22 9.55 8.43 -12.99
CA PRO A 22 9.42 8.82 -14.40
C PRO A 22 10.00 7.77 -15.37
N LEU A 23 9.34 7.53 -16.51
CA LEU A 23 9.91 6.65 -17.54
C LEU A 23 11.08 7.37 -18.21
N THR A 24 12.14 6.64 -18.49
CA THR A 24 13.23 7.11 -19.34
C THR A 24 13.09 6.50 -20.74
N SER A 25 13.70 7.12 -21.76
CA SER A 25 13.62 6.69 -23.16
C SER A 25 14.09 5.26 -23.42
N ASN A 26 14.82 4.65 -22.47
CA ASN A 26 15.31 3.26 -22.55
C ASN A 26 14.31 2.22 -22.04
N ASN A 27 13.17 2.64 -21.47
CA ASN A 27 12.12 1.72 -21.06
C ASN A 27 11.29 1.35 -22.29
N ASN A 28 11.77 0.37 -23.07
CA ASN A 28 11.02 -0.25 -24.15
C ASN A 28 9.80 -0.98 -23.55
N LEU A 29 8.73 -0.25 -23.30
CA LEU A 29 7.42 -0.83 -22.99
C LEU A 29 7.01 -1.67 -24.20
N SER A 30 7.05 -3.00 -24.07
CA SER A 30 6.59 -3.86 -25.16
C SER A 30 5.12 -3.54 -25.48
N ALA A 31 4.77 -3.59 -26.77
CA ALA A 31 3.46 -3.16 -27.29
C ALA A 31 2.25 -3.93 -26.72
N ASN A 32 2.49 -4.98 -25.93
CA ASN A 32 1.49 -5.86 -25.32
C ASN A 32 0.80 -5.26 -24.09
N TYR A 33 1.05 -3.98 -23.78
CA TYR A 33 0.71 -3.36 -22.51
C TYR A 33 -0.05 -2.03 -22.63
N LEU A 34 -0.67 -1.80 -23.78
CA LEU A 34 -1.57 -0.68 -24.01
C LEU A 34 -2.96 -1.05 -23.45
N PHE A 35 -3.25 -0.60 -22.23
CA PHE A 35 -4.57 -0.74 -21.61
C PHE A 35 -5.61 0.12 -22.34
N GLU A 36 -6.84 -0.38 -22.46
CA GLU A 36 -7.98 0.43 -22.90
C GLU A 36 -8.40 1.47 -21.84
N ASP A 37 -8.19 1.17 -20.54
CA ASP A 37 -8.41 2.13 -19.45
C ASP A 37 -7.13 2.94 -19.17
N PRO A 38 -7.13 4.26 -19.45
CA PRO A 38 -5.96 5.12 -19.25
C PRO A 38 -5.52 5.23 -17.78
N MET A 39 -6.38 4.93 -16.81
CA MET A 39 -6.05 5.05 -15.38
C MET A 39 -5.12 3.93 -14.90
N HIS A 40 -5.30 2.73 -15.45
CA HIS A 40 -4.54 1.52 -15.14
C HIS A 40 -3.31 1.37 -16.06
N SER A 41 -3.14 2.28 -17.02
CA SER A 41 -1.95 2.28 -17.86
C SER A 41 -0.71 2.68 -17.08
N PHE A 42 0.23 1.75 -16.94
CA PHE A 42 1.55 2.02 -16.36
C PHE A 42 2.30 3.15 -17.08
N SER A 43 2.05 3.28 -18.39
CA SER A 43 2.70 4.25 -19.26
C SER A 43 2.11 5.66 -19.19
N ARG A 44 1.07 5.88 -18.37
CA ARG A 44 0.47 7.20 -18.19
C ARG A 44 1.41 8.16 -17.46
N HIS A 45 1.29 9.45 -17.75
CA HIS A 45 2.12 10.53 -17.17
C HIS A 45 3.61 10.15 -17.08
N LYS A 46 4.20 9.83 -18.23
CA LYS A 46 5.57 9.31 -18.35
C LYS A 46 6.59 10.11 -17.56
N ASP A 47 6.43 11.44 -17.55
CA ASP A 47 7.36 12.39 -16.93
C ASP A 47 7.13 12.59 -15.42
N SER A 48 6.11 11.97 -14.85
CA SER A 48 5.72 12.14 -13.44
C SER A 48 5.87 10.87 -12.63
N SER A 49 6.12 10.99 -11.33
CA SER A 49 6.09 9.82 -10.45
C SER A 49 4.64 9.37 -10.22
N LEU A 50 4.40 8.06 -10.24
CA LEU A 50 3.10 7.49 -9.88
C LEU A 50 3.20 6.68 -8.59
N TYR A 51 2.08 6.59 -7.88
CA TYR A 51 1.92 5.79 -6.67
C TYR A 51 0.77 4.80 -6.87
N LEU A 52 0.96 3.59 -6.38
CA LEU A 52 -0.08 2.57 -6.36
C LEU A 52 -1.13 2.93 -5.29
N LEU A 53 -2.40 2.89 -5.67
CA LEU A 53 -3.54 2.96 -4.77
C LEU A 53 -4.43 1.75 -5.03
N VAL A 54 -5.01 1.22 -3.96
CA VAL A 54 -6.03 0.18 -4.00
C VAL A 54 -7.38 0.76 -3.58
N LYS A 55 -8.47 0.20 -4.11
CA LYS A 55 -9.83 0.58 -3.77
C LYS A 55 -10.42 -0.45 -2.82
N LYS A 56 -10.85 -0.03 -1.64
CA LYS A 56 -11.57 -0.90 -0.69
C LYS A 56 -13.07 -0.96 -1.03
N PRO A 57 -13.75 -2.08 -0.71
CA PRO A 57 -15.19 -2.25 -0.98
C PRO A 57 -16.05 -1.46 0.03
N ARG A 58 -15.90 -0.13 0.02
CA ARG A 58 -16.66 0.81 0.85
C ARG A 58 -17.00 2.07 0.04
N LYS A 59 -18.10 2.75 0.40
CA LYS A 59 -18.61 3.92 -0.35
C LYS A 59 -17.72 5.15 -0.22
N GLU A 60 -17.22 5.41 0.99
CA GLU A 60 -16.45 6.61 1.31
C GLU A 60 -15.00 6.24 1.64
N ASN A 61 -14.07 7.14 1.30
CA ASN A 61 -12.64 6.99 1.58
C ASN A 61 -12.08 5.63 1.14
N ALA A 62 -12.52 5.14 -0.02
CA ALA A 62 -12.21 3.80 -0.52
C ALA A 62 -10.74 3.66 -0.95
N TRP A 63 -10.17 4.71 -1.50
CA TRP A 63 -8.82 4.72 -2.04
C TRP A 63 -7.77 4.87 -0.95
N GLN A 64 -6.80 3.97 -0.93
CA GLN A 64 -5.70 3.98 0.02
C GLN A 64 -4.45 3.33 -0.57
N LEU A 65 -3.30 3.54 0.09
CA LEU A 65 -2.13 2.69 -0.13
C LEU A 65 -2.44 1.27 0.36
N PRO A 66 -1.78 0.23 -0.20
CA PRO A 66 -1.89 -1.10 0.36
C PRO A 66 -1.46 -1.11 1.83
N GLN A 67 -2.29 -1.70 2.68
CA GLN A 67 -2.08 -1.69 4.12
C GLN A 67 -2.94 -2.71 4.87
N GLY A 68 -2.42 -3.17 6.00
CA GLY A 68 -3.18 -3.97 6.94
C GLY A 68 -2.49 -4.19 8.27
N GLY A 69 -3.02 -5.12 9.05
CA GLY A 69 -2.56 -5.32 10.42
C GLY A 69 -1.16 -5.90 10.45
N VAL A 70 -0.36 -5.49 11.42
CA VAL A 70 0.93 -6.15 11.68
C VAL A 70 0.67 -7.39 12.52
N ASP A 71 1.16 -8.54 12.07
CA ASP A 71 1.01 -9.79 12.80
C ASP A 71 2.12 -9.99 13.85
N PRO A 72 1.89 -10.84 14.87
CA PRO A 72 2.90 -11.12 15.89
C PRO A 72 4.19 -11.66 15.27
N GLY A 73 5.32 -11.02 15.60
CA GLY A 73 6.63 -11.39 15.09
C GLY A 73 7.01 -10.74 13.76
N GLU A 74 6.11 -10.00 13.10
CA GLU A 74 6.43 -9.23 11.90
C GLU A 74 7.05 -7.86 12.23
N THR A 75 8.06 -7.48 11.45
CA THR A 75 8.46 -6.07 11.31
C THR A 75 7.45 -5.32 10.44
N ILE A 76 7.42 -3.98 10.54
CA ILE A 76 6.55 -3.15 9.70
C ILE A 76 6.83 -3.37 8.20
N ALA A 77 8.10 -3.54 7.82
CA ALA A 77 8.46 -3.79 6.43
C ALA A 77 7.96 -5.16 5.94
N GLN A 78 8.04 -6.20 6.77
CA GLN A 78 7.51 -7.52 6.44
C GLN A 78 5.99 -7.48 6.27
N GLY A 79 5.27 -6.91 7.23
CA GLY A 79 3.81 -6.77 7.13
C GLY A 79 3.40 -5.92 5.91
N ALA A 80 4.13 -4.85 5.61
CA ALA A 80 3.84 -4.01 4.45
C ALA A 80 4.04 -4.73 3.10
N LEU A 81 5.02 -5.62 3.00
CA LEU A 81 5.25 -6.45 1.82
C LEU A 81 4.19 -7.55 1.71
N ARG A 82 3.83 -8.23 2.80
CA ARG A 82 2.74 -9.21 2.82
C ARG A 82 1.42 -8.59 2.36
N GLU A 83 1.05 -7.43 2.89
CA GLU A 83 -0.19 -6.74 2.52
C GLU A 83 -0.18 -6.25 1.06
N LEU A 84 0.99 -5.92 0.51
CA LEU A 84 1.12 -5.65 -0.93
C LEU A 84 0.76 -6.89 -1.75
N GLU A 85 1.30 -8.05 -1.36
CA GLU A 85 1.05 -9.33 -2.04
C GLU A 85 -0.41 -9.77 -1.89
N GLU A 86 -1.02 -9.63 -0.71
CA GLU A 86 -2.42 -10.00 -0.47
C GLU A 86 -3.40 -9.15 -1.28
N GLU A 87 -3.17 -7.84 -1.35
CA GLU A 87 -4.10 -6.92 -2.01
C GLU A 87 -3.85 -6.79 -3.51
N CYS A 88 -2.62 -7.08 -3.97
CA CYS A 88 -2.22 -6.82 -5.34
C CYS A 88 -1.60 -8.03 -6.07
N GLY A 89 -1.35 -9.16 -5.41
CA GLY A 89 -0.77 -10.35 -6.02
C GLY A 89 0.76 -10.41 -5.99
N LEU A 90 1.29 -11.63 -6.21
CA LEU A 90 2.71 -12.01 -6.06
C LEU A 90 3.64 -11.51 -7.19
N ASP A 91 3.06 -10.96 -8.24
CA ASP A 91 3.78 -10.54 -9.43
C ASP A 91 4.38 -9.13 -9.26
N ILE A 92 3.99 -8.36 -8.22
CA ILE A 92 4.64 -7.07 -7.95
C ILE A 92 6.06 -7.32 -7.45
N LYS A 93 7.06 -7.03 -8.29
CA LYS A 93 8.47 -6.96 -7.86
C LYS A 93 8.84 -5.54 -7.45
N VAL A 94 9.15 -5.38 -6.17
CA VAL A 94 9.59 -4.11 -5.58
C VAL A 94 10.95 -4.24 -4.90
N LYS A 95 11.71 -3.16 -4.93
CA LYS A 95 12.92 -2.97 -4.15
C LYS A 95 12.63 -2.02 -2.99
N LEU A 96 12.91 -2.48 -1.77
CA LEU A 96 12.85 -1.65 -0.58
C LEU A 96 13.81 -0.47 -0.73
N VAL A 97 13.28 0.75 -0.54
CA VAL A 97 14.09 1.96 -0.43
C VAL A 97 14.41 2.22 1.03
N GLU A 98 13.44 1.96 1.90
CA GLU A 98 13.53 2.14 3.34
C GLU A 98 12.91 0.93 4.04
N THR A 99 13.64 0.35 4.99
CA THR A 99 13.16 -0.74 5.84
C THR A 99 12.51 -0.20 7.12
N THR A 100 12.81 1.03 7.50
CA THR A 100 12.20 1.72 8.63
C THR A 100 11.04 2.61 8.16
N PRO A 101 9.95 2.72 8.94
CA PRO A 101 8.84 3.57 8.55
C PRO A 101 9.24 5.05 8.55
N SER A 102 9.04 5.73 7.42
CA SER A 102 9.34 7.15 7.25
C SER A 102 8.12 8.06 7.37
N CYS A 103 6.91 7.50 7.42
CA CYS A 103 5.67 8.25 7.60
C CYS A 103 4.72 7.52 8.55
N TYR A 104 4.12 8.30 9.46
CA TYR A 104 3.18 7.82 10.47
C TYR A 104 1.85 8.55 10.32
N TYR A 105 0.74 7.82 10.46
CA TYR A 105 -0.60 8.38 10.49
C TYR A 105 -1.44 7.65 11.52
N GLN A 106 -2.08 8.40 12.41
CA GLN A 106 -2.89 7.84 13.49
C GLN A 106 -4.28 8.43 13.45
N TYR A 107 -5.29 7.58 13.61
CA TYR A 107 -6.68 8.01 13.69
C TYR A 107 -7.45 7.13 14.67
N GLN A 108 -8.49 7.72 15.26
CA GLN A 108 -9.41 7.02 16.13
C GLN A 108 -10.59 6.48 15.32
N PHE A 109 -11.10 5.33 15.72
CA PHE A 109 -12.35 4.82 15.21
C PHE A 109 -13.51 5.58 15.88
N PRO A 110 -14.64 5.80 15.18
CA PRO A 110 -15.84 6.34 15.82
C PRO A 110 -16.27 5.45 17.00
N GLU A 111 -16.60 6.04 18.15
CA GLU A 111 -16.93 5.28 19.37
C GLU A 111 -18.07 4.28 19.15
N ALA A 112 -19.11 4.70 18.42
CA ALA A 112 -20.22 3.82 18.03
C ALA A 112 -19.75 2.61 17.21
N PHE A 113 -18.72 2.77 16.37
CA PHE A 113 -18.13 1.68 15.60
C PHE A 113 -17.35 0.71 16.48
N VAL A 114 -16.58 1.23 17.45
CA VAL A 114 -15.81 0.44 18.43
C VAL A 114 -16.76 -0.40 19.29
N ALA A 115 -17.80 0.21 19.83
CA ALA A 115 -18.80 -0.45 20.67
C ALA A 115 -19.56 -1.53 19.90
N LYS A 116 -20.07 -1.19 18.70
CA LYS A 116 -20.84 -2.13 17.86
C LYS A 116 -20.05 -3.37 17.47
N HIS A 117 -18.78 -3.21 17.10
CA HIS A 117 -17.93 -4.32 16.65
C HIS A 117 -17.04 -4.92 17.74
N LYS A 118 -17.23 -4.50 19.00
CA LYS A 118 -16.46 -4.94 20.19
C LYS A 118 -14.95 -4.95 19.91
N ARG A 119 -14.44 -3.88 19.29
CA ARG A 119 -13.03 -3.81 18.87
C ARG A 119 -12.13 -3.69 20.09
N LYS A 120 -11.00 -4.42 20.07
CA LYS A 120 -9.95 -4.35 21.10
C LYS A 120 -9.16 -3.03 21.09
N HIS A 121 -9.12 -2.35 19.94
CA HIS A 121 -8.36 -1.12 19.72
C HIS A 121 -9.32 0.05 19.47
N ILE A 122 -8.99 1.24 19.98
CA ILE A 122 -9.79 2.46 19.78
C ILE A 122 -9.48 3.17 18.45
N GLY A 123 -8.44 2.73 17.75
CA GLY A 123 -7.97 3.35 16.52
C GLY A 123 -6.88 2.53 15.85
N ALA A 124 -6.25 3.12 14.83
CA ALA A 124 -5.11 2.54 14.14
C ALA A 124 -3.93 3.52 14.07
N LYS A 125 -2.72 2.97 14.16
CA LYS A 125 -1.46 3.66 13.89
C LYS A 125 -0.83 3.04 12.65
N VAL A 126 -0.94 3.75 11.54
CA VAL A 126 -0.41 3.39 10.23
C VAL A 126 1.05 3.81 10.14
N GLN A 127 1.92 2.87 9.78
CA GLN A 127 3.36 3.02 9.65
C GLN A 127 3.75 2.66 8.23
N ARG A 128 4.30 3.64 7.49
CA ARG A 128 4.52 3.52 6.05
C ARG A 128 5.98 3.30 5.72
N VAL A 129 6.25 2.28 4.91
CA VAL A 129 7.54 2.05 4.26
C VAL A 129 7.49 2.45 2.80
N ARG A 130 8.64 2.85 2.23
CA ARG A 130 8.74 3.24 0.82
C ARG A 130 9.49 2.19 0.02
N VAL A 131 8.89 1.84 -1.13
CA VAL A 131 9.50 0.93 -2.10
C VAL A 131 9.48 1.54 -3.49
N LYS A 132 10.44 1.14 -4.31
CA LYS A 132 10.47 1.46 -5.74
C LYS A 132 10.20 0.19 -6.51
N VAL A 133 9.47 0.30 -7.59
CA VAL A 133 9.31 -0.81 -8.54
C VAL A 133 10.69 -1.17 -9.09
N SER A 134 11.09 -2.43 -8.97
CA SER A 134 12.41 -2.92 -9.42
C SER A 134 12.41 -3.37 -10.86
N ASP A 135 11.27 -3.86 -11.34
CA ASP A 135 11.10 -4.32 -12.71
C ASP A 135 9.79 -3.73 -13.28
N ILE A 136 9.96 -2.95 -14.34
CA ILE A 136 8.89 -2.20 -14.99
C ILE A 136 7.94 -3.14 -15.74
N ASP A 137 8.46 -4.25 -16.27
CA ASP A 137 7.67 -5.19 -17.08
C ASP A 137 6.71 -6.02 -16.23
N LEU A 138 7.02 -6.24 -14.94
CA LEU A 138 6.17 -7.00 -14.02
C LEU A 138 5.02 -6.20 -13.42
N LEU A 139 5.18 -4.91 -13.09
CA LEU A 139 4.09 -4.10 -12.50
C LEU A 139 2.87 -3.98 -13.42
N ILE A 140 3.12 -4.07 -14.72
CA ILE A 140 2.11 -3.98 -15.76
C ILE A 140 1.14 -5.17 -15.71
N THR A 141 1.62 -6.37 -15.38
CA THR A 141 0.78 -7.58 -15.25
C THR A 141 -0.20 -7.49 -14.08
N ILE A 142 0.12 -6.77 -13.01
CA ILE A 142 -0.76 -6.67 -11.83
C ILE A 142 -1.95 -5.74 -12.04
N LEU A 143 -1.77 -4.67 -12.82
CA LEU A 143 -2.89 -3.85 -13.24
C LEU A 143 -3.84 -4.61 -14.19
N ASN A 144 -3.42 -5.76 -14.76
CA ASN A 144 -4.29 -6.65 -15.55
C ASN A 144 -5.15 -7.60 -14.69
N THR A 145 -4.75 -7.94 -13.46
CA THR A 145 -5.46 -8.93 -12.63
C THR A 145 -6.41 -8.29 -11.62
N LEU A 146 -6.19 -7.01 -11.27
CA LEU A 146 -7.00 -6.28 -10.29
C LEU A 146 -8.10 -5.46 -10.97
N TYR A 147 -8.99 -6.12 -11.71
CA TYR A 147 -10.35 -5.60 -11.86
C TYR A 147 -11.10 -5.85 -10.54
N ILE A 148 -11.08 -4.87 -9.63
CA ILE A 148 -11.96 -4.77 -8.47
C ILE A 148 -12.54 -3.36 -8.35
#